data_AF-C8P9Q5-F1
#
_entry.id   AF-C8P9Q5-F1
#
_cell.length_a   1.000
_cell.length_b   1.000
_cell.length_c   1.000
_cell.angle_alpha   90.00
_cell.angle_beta   90.00
_cell.angle_gamma   90.00
#
_symmetry.space_group_name_H-M   'P 1'
#
loop_
_entity.id
_entity.type
_entity.pdbx_description
1 polymer ?
#
loop_
_entity_poly.entity_id
_entity_poly.type
_entity_poly.pdbx_seq_one_letter_code
_entity_poly.pdbx_strand_id
1 'polypeptide(L)'
;MIAPSNKLRKWFNHDPQKFPKFSEAYRKELAENPETPKFIAKIRLKIANGDIILLYSAKDEDHNQAIVLRNYLQEKLNTKK
;
A
#
# COMPACT_ATOMS: atom_id res chain seq x y z
N MET A 1 -10.31 -2.15 -6.15
CA MET A 1 -9.99 -1.78 -4.74
C MET A 1 -8.51 -2.01 -4.44
N ILE A 2 -7.87 -1.08 -3.72
CA ILE A 2 -6.43 -1.12 -3.42
C ILE A 2 -6.24 -1.76 -2.04
N ALA A 3 -6.25 -3.09 -2.00
CA ALA A 3 -6.11 -3.88 -0.79
C ALA A 3 -5.40 -5.21 -1.13
N PRO A 4 -4.66 -5.82 -0.18
CA PRO A 4 -4.00 -7.09 -0.44
C PRO A 4 -5.04 -8.19 -0.61
N SER A 5 -4.74 -9.17 -1.46
CA SER A 5 -5.64 -10.28 -1.72
C SER A 5 -5.88 -11.12 -0.47
N ASN A 6 -7.06 -11.77 -0.40
CA ASN A 6 -7.43 -12.62 0.73
C ASN A 6 -6.42 -13.75 0.96
N LYS A 7 -5.82 -14.30 -0.10
CA LYS A 7 -4.76 -15.31 0.01
C LYS A 7 -3.53 -14.76 0.71
N LEU A 8 -3.10 -13.56 0.33
CA LEU A 8 -1.93 -12.90 0.86
C LEU A 8 -2.14 -12.48 2.33
N ARG A 9 -3.33 -11.97 2.68
CA ARG A 9 -3.72 -11.67 4.07
C ARG A 9 -3.69 -12.90 4.96
N LYS A 10 -4.28 -14.02 4.50
CA LYS A 10 -4.28 -15.29 5.24
C LYS A 10 -2.87 -15.84 5.43
N TRP A 11 -2.02 -15.70 4.42
CA TRP A 11 -0.63 -16.15 4.48
C TRP A 11 0.22 -15.33 5.46
N PHE A 12 0.03 -14.00 5.45
CA PHE A 12 0.72 -13.11 6.38
C PHE A 12 0.39 -13.43 7.83
N ASN A 13 -0.90 -13.67 8.14
CA ASN A 13 -1.38 -14.04 9.47
C ASN A 13 -0.82 -13.18 10.62
N HIS A 14 -0.52 -11.90 10.36
CA HIS A 14 0.10 -10.96 11.30
C HIS A 14 1.47 -11.42 11.84
N ASP A 15 2.22 -12.18 11.06
CA ASP A 15 3.55 -12.66 11.40
C ASP A 15 4.62 -11.64 10.95
N PRO A 16 5.30 -10.93 11.86
CA PRO A 16 6.26 -9.89 11.52
C PRO A 16 7.42 -10.41 10.66
N GLN A 17 7.82 -11.67 10.85
CA GLN A 17 8.90 -12.28 10.06
C GLN A 17 8.52 -12.45 8.59
N LYS A 18 7.21 -12.56 8.29
CA LYS A 18 6.68 -12.64 6.92
C LYS A 18 6.41 -11.27 6.32
N PHE A 19 6.47 -10.19 7.11
CA PHE A 19 6.16 -8.84 6.65
C PHE A 19 7.00 -8.38 5.45
N PRO A 20 8.34 -8.62 5.39
CA PRO A 20 9.13 -8.22 4.23
C PRO A 20 8.62 -8.87 2.93
N LYS A 21 8.39 -10.19 2.96
CA LYS A 21 7.83 -10.93 1.81
C LYS A 21 6.40 -10.53 1.49
N PHE A 22 5.58 -10.26 2.52
CA PHE A 22 4.22 -9.74 2.34
C PHE A 22 4.23 -8.38 1.64
N SER A 23 5.15 -7.49 2.04
CA SER A 23 5.31 -6.17 1.43
C SER A 23 5.67 -6.29 -0.05
N GLU A 24 6.66 -7.13 -0.40
CA GLU A 24 7.03 -7.39 -1.79
C GLU A 24 5.87 -7.98 -2.60
N ALA A 25 5.20 -9.00 -2.08
CA ALA A 25 4.06 -9.62 -2.75
C ALA A 25 2.91 -8.62 -2.95
N TYR A 26 2.59 -7.81 -1.94
CA TYR A 26 1.53 -6.82 -2.05
C TYR A 26 1.89 -5.70 -3.03
N ARG A 27 3.14 -5.23 -3.03
CA ARG A 27 3.65 -4.28 -4.05
C ARG A 27 3.52 -4.84 -5.46
N LYS A 28 3.76 -6.14 -5.63
CA LYS A 28 3.57 -6.82 -6.91
C LYS A 28 2.10 -6.84 -7.32
N GLU A 29 1.19 -7.20 -6.39
CA GLU A 29 -0.26 -7.12 -6.64
C GLU A 29 -0.70 -5.70 -7.01
N LEU A 30 -0.13 -4.68 -6.36
CA LEU A 30 -0.38 -3.28 -6.72
C LEU A 30 0.12 -2.95 -8.13
N ALA A 31 1.32 -3.39 -8.50
CA ALA A 31 1.87 -3.15 -9.83
C ALA A 31 1.10 -3.86 -10.94
N GLU A 32 0.60 -5.08 -10.68
CA GLU A 32 -0.20 -5.87 -11.64
C GLU A 32 -1.65 -5.39 -11.72
N ASN A 33 -2.13 -4.63 -10.73
CA ASN A 33 -3.50 -4.15 -10.70
C ASN A 33 -3.70 -2.92 -11.63
N PRO A 34 -4.58 -3.02 -12.65
CA PRO A 34 -4.81 -1.93 -13.61
C PRO A 34 -5.46 -0.68 -13.00
N GLU A 35 -6.06 -0.78 -11.81
CA GLU A 35 -6.62 0.38 -11.10
C GLU A 35 -5.55 1.20 -10.37
N THR A 36 -4.41 0.61 -10.03
CA THR A 36 -3.33 1.28 -9.30
C THR A 36 -2.85 2.58 -9.94
N PRO A 37 -2.55 2.66 -11.26
CA PRO A 37 -2.14 3.92 -11.86
C PRO A 37 -3.21 5.02 -11.77
N LYS A 38 -4.50 4.65 -11.93
CA LYS A 38 -5.62 5.59 -11.76
C LYS A 38 -5.72 6.09 -10.31
N PHE A 39 -5.52 5.20 -9.35
CA PHE A 39 -5.50 5.53 -7.93
C PHE A 39 -4.35 6.49 -7.57
N ILE A 40 -3.14 6.21 -8.05
CA ILE A 40 -1.97 7.08 -7.84
C ILE A 40 -2.22 8.47 -8.44
N ALA A 41 -2.76 8.54 -9.66
CA ALA A 41 -3.10 9.82 -10.30
C ALA A 41 -4.11 10.62 -9.47
N LYS A 42 -5.15 9.96 -8.96
CA LYS A 42 -6.16 10.59 -8.08
C LYS A 42 -5.54 11.10 -6.78
N ILE A 43 -4.65 10.34 -6.17
CA ILE A 43 -3.92 10.75 -4.98
C ILE A 43 -3.01 11.94 -5.26
N ARG A 44 -2.28 11.93 -6.37
CA ARG A 44 -1.41 13.03 -6.78
C ARG A 44 -2.17 14.35 -6.96
N LEU A 45 -3.37 14.30 -7.52
CA LEU A 45 -4.26 15.47 -7.63
C LEU A 45 -4.78 15.94 -6.27
N LYS A 46 -5.05 15.02 -5.34
CA LYS A 46 -5.55 15.35 -4.00
C LYS A 46 -4.47 15.91 -3.08
N ILE A 47 -3.24 15.39 -3.15
CA ILE A 47 -2.11 15.88 -2.34
C ILE A 47 -1.77 17.33 -2.66
N ALA A 48 -1.99 17.77 -3.90
CA ALA A 48 -1.83 19.17 -4.28
C ALA A 48 -2.79 20.11 -3.53
N ASN A 49 -3.90 19.60 -2.99
CA ASN A 49 -4.93 20.36 -2.27
C ASN A 49 -4.90 20.12 -0.75
N GLY A 50 -3.95 19.33 -0.22
CA GLY A 50 -3.82 19.06 1.21
C GLY A 50 -3.38 17.63 1.54
N ASP A 51 -3.26 17.32 2.82
CA ASP A 51 -2.80 16.00 3.28
C ASP A 51 -3.81 14.88 3.03
N ILE A 52 -3.28 13.67 2.82
CA ILE A 52 -4.09 12.44 2.71
C ILE A 52 -3.84 11.57 3.92
N ILE A 53 -4.93 11.20 4.59
CA ILE A 53 -4.92 10.29 5.74
C ILE A 53 -5.27 8.89 5.24
N LEU A 54 -4.37 7.93 5.50
CA LEU A 54 -4.60 6.51 5.23
C LEU A 54 -5.20 5.85 6.48
N LEU A 55 -6.49 5.51 6.41
CA LEU A 55 -7.17 4.79 7.47
C LEU A 55 -6.89 3.29 7.35
N TYR A 56 -6.61 2.64 8.48
CA TYR A 56 -6.35 1.21 8.56
C TYR A 56 -6.94 0.63 9.84
N SER A 57 -7.27 -0.67 9.81
CA SER A 57 -7.86 -1.40 10.94
C SER A 57 -7.04 -2.63 11.27
N ALA A 58 -5.73 -2.45 11.48
CA ALA A 58 -4.83 -3.51 11.93
C ALA A 58 -4.46 -3.24 13.39
N LYS A 59 -4.38 -4.31 14.20
CA LYS A 59 -3.90 -4.22 15.58
C LYS A 59 -2.40 -3.91 15.67
N ASP A 60 -1.66 -4.25 14.62
CA ASP A 60 -0.21 -4.04 14.53
C ASP A 60 0.06 -2.74 13.77
N GLU A 61 0.61 -1.75 14.47
CA GLU A 61 0.87 -0.42 13.91
C GLU A 61 2.13 -0.40 13.05
N ASP A 62 3.08 -1.32 13.28
CA ASP A 62 4.37 -1.39 12.59
C ASP A 62 4.35 -2.34 11.37
N HIS A 63 3.58 -3.43 11.44
CA HIS A 63 3.51 -4.46 10.40
C HIS A 63 2.11 -4.56 9.81
N ASN A 64 1.69 -3.53 9.08
CA ASN A 64 0.40 -3.51 8.41
C ASN A 64 0.46 -3.14 6.92
N GLN A 65 -0.63 -3.47 6.23
CA GLN A 65 -0.84 -3.18 4.82
C GLN A 65 -0.80 -1.67 4.48
N ALA A 66 -1.13 -0.80 5.43
CA ALA A 66 -1.16 0.63 5.20
C ALA A 66 0.24 1.23 5.14
N ILE A 67 1.19 0.72 5.93
CA ILE A 67 2.61 1.08 5.82
C ILE A 67 3.16 0.71 4.45
N VAL A 68 2.86 -0.50 3.97
CA VAL A 68 3.30 -0.95 2.64
C VAL A 68 2.72 -0.03 1.55
N LEU A 69 1.42 0.26 1.61
CA LEU A 69 0.76 1.15 0.66
C LEU A 69 1.31 2.58 0.74
N ARG A 70 1.52 3.11 1.94
CA ARG A 70 2.12 4.43 2.16
C ARG A 70 3.50 4.52 1.51
N ASN A 71 4.39 3.56 1.79
CA ASN A 71 5.73 3.53 1.22
C ASN A 71 5.68 3.43 -0.31
N TYR A 72 4.82 2.57 -0.84
CA TYR A 72 4.63 2.43 -2.28
C TYR A 72 4.14 3.74 -2.93
N LEU A 73 3.18 4.42 -2.31
CA LEU A 73 2.70 5.73 -2.78
C LEU A 73 3.80 6.78 -2.70
N GLN A 74 4.56 6.85 -1.61
CA GLN A 74 5.68 7.78 -1.48
C GLN A 74 6.72 7.56 -2.58
N GLU A 75 7.12 6.32 -2.89
CA GLU A 75 8.04 6.03 -3.99
C GLU A 75 7.50 6.49 -5.36
N LYS A 76 6.22 6.23 -5.64
CA LYS A 76 5.59 6.59 -6.93
C LYS A 76 5.30 8.08 -7.06
N LEU A 77 5.05 8.79 -5.96
CA LEU A 77 4.75 10.21 -5.95
C LEU A 77 6.03 11.07 -5.88
N ASN A 78 7.06 10.58 -5.20
CA ASN A 78 8.35 11.27 -5.03
C ASN A 78 9.30 11.06 -6.24
N THR A 79 8.87 10.34 -7.28
CA THR A 79 9.52 10.30 -8.61
C THR A 79 9.29 11.60 -9.39
N LYS A 80 9.56 12.73 -8.73
CA LYS A 80 9.73 14.05 -9.33
C LYS A 80 10.93 14.69 -8.66
N LYS A 81 12.11 14.39 -9.21
CA LYS A 81 13.18 15.37 -9.30
C LYS A 81 13.82 15.24 -10.67
#